data_AF-A0A1I5YPP6-F1
#
_entry.id   AF-A0A1I5YPP6-F1
#
_cell.length_a   1.000
_cell.length_b   1.000
_cell.length_c   1.000
_cell.angle_alpha   90.00
_cell.angle_beta   90.00
_cell.angle_gamma   90.00
#
_symmetry.space_group_name_H-M   'P 1'
#
loop_
_entity.id
_entity.type
_entity.pdbx_description
1 polymer ?
#
loop_
_entity_poly.entity_id
_entity_poly.type
_entity_poly.pdbx_seq_one_letter_code
_entity_poly.pdbx_strand_id
1 'polypeptide(L)' 'MNKYVSLDKRSKKAQREYHAKQRRTWSELNPVTRSVPSVKTYNRKKEKQRIGKEFRNGFDADLFLQNYIFLLDYDVT' A
#
# COMPACT_ATOMS: atom_id res chain seq x y z
N MET A 1 37.52 42.19 12.74
CA MET A 1 36.59 41.92 11.64
C MET A 1 36.31 40.42 11.60
N ASN A 2 35.07 39.99 11.85
CA ASN A 2 34.75 38.57 11.77
C ASN A 2 34.83 38.11 10.32
N LYS A 3 35.73 37.16 10.04
CA LYS A 3 35.89 36.59 8.70
C LYS A 3 34.64 35.77 8.36
N TYR A 4 34.15 35.89 7.14
CA TYR A 4 33.09 35.03 6.65
C TYR A 4 33.57 33.58 6.58
N VAL A 5 32.80 32.67 7.18
CA VAL A 5 33.05 31.22 7.12
C VAL A 5 31.84 30.57 6.45
N SER A 6 32.11 29.91 5.33
CA SER A 6 31.13 29.13 4.58
C SER A 6 30.58 27.97 5.44
N LEU A 7 29.34 27.54 5.18
CA LEU A 7 28.60 26.61 6.05
C LEU A 7 29.33 25.27 6.26
N ASP A 8 29.89 24.73 5.18
CA ASP A 8 30.68 23.49 5.12
C ASP A 8 31.89 23.51 6.05
N LYS A 9 32.53 24.67 6.22
CA LYS A 9 33.74 24.88 7.04
C LYS A 9 33.45 25.18 8.51
N ARG A 10 32.18 25.27 8.91
CA ARG A 10 31.78 25.48 10.31
C ARG A 10 31.85 24.18 11.09
N SER A 11 31.93 24.26 12.43
CA SER A 11 31.82 23.08 13.28
C SER A 11 30.46 22.39 13.09
N LYS A 12 30.40 21.07 13.30
CA LYS A 12 29.16 20.28 13.20
C LYS A 12 28.03 20.85 14.08
N LYS A 13 28.36 21.45 15.23
CA LYS A 13 27.39 22.12 16.11
C LYS A 13 26.77 23.34 15.45
N ALA A 14 27.58 24.23 14.90
CA ALA A 14 27.12 25.45 14.24
C ALA A 14 26.30 25.17 12.98
N GLN A 15 26.63 24.13 12.21
CA GLN A 15 25.82 23.67 11.08
C GLN A 15 24.43 23.22 11.52
N ARG A 16 24.34 22.42 12.59
CA ARG A 16 23.04 21.98 13.13
C ARG A 16 22.18 23.13 13.59
N GLU A 17 22.75 24.11 14.28
CA GLU A 17 22.05 25.33 14.72
C GLU A 17 21.54 26.14 13.53
N TYR A 18 22.34 26.28 12.47
CA TYR A 18 21.91 26.95 11.24
C TYR A 18 20.70 26.24 10.62
N HIS A 19 20.78 24.93 10.39
CA HIS A 19 19.67 24.19 9.80
C HIS A 19 18.45 24.13 10.71
N ALA A 20 18.63 24.08 12.03
CA ALA A 20 17.51 24.14 12.98
C ALA A 20 16.72 25.45 12.85
N LYS A 21 17.40 26.58 12.65
CA LYS A 21 16.74 27.88 12.40
C LYS A 21 15.99 27.92 11.07
N GLN A 22 16.48 27.20 10.05
CA GLN A 22 15.86 27.13 8.72
C GLN A 22 14.68 26.15 8.67
N ARG A 23 14.63 25.15 9.56
CA ARG A 23 13.50 24.21 9.63
C ARG A 23 12.25 24.94 10.05
N ARG A 24 11.20 24.81 9.23
CA ARG A 24 9.84 25.23 9.58
C ARG A 24 9.12 24.06 10.23
N THR A 25 8.19 24.36 11.14
CA THR A 25 7.19 23.37 11.54
C THR A 25 6.29 23.09 10.35
N TRP A 26 5.53 22.00 10.39
CA TRP A 26 4.53 21.69 9.36
C TRP A 26 3.36 22.70 9.31
N SER A 27 3.46 23.81 10.05
CA SER A 27 2.42 24.81 10.22
C SER A 27 1.12 24.14 10.69
N GLU A 28 0.04 24.25 9.92
CA GLU A 28 -1.27 23.67 10.19
C GLU A 28 -1.43 22.24 9.63
N LEU A 29 -0.49 21.78 8.80
CA LEU A 29 -0.55 20.44 8.22
C LEU A 29 -0.04 19.40 9.23
N ASN A 30 -0.97 18.63 9.80
CA ASN A 30 -0.59 17.38 10.45
C ASN A 30 -0.18 16.37 9.35
N PRO A 31 1.04 15.79 9.38
CA PRO A 31 1.47 14.78 8.41
C PRO A 31 0.57 13.53 8.38
N VAL A 32 -0.37 13.38 9.31
CA VAL A 32 -1.48 12.42 9.23
C VAL A 32 -2.55 12.94 8.26
N THR A 33 -2.23 13.00 6.97
CA THR A 33 -3.19 13.39 5.91
C THR A 33 -4.08 12.24 5.46
N ARG A 34 -3.79 11.00 5.88
CA ARG A 34 -4.53 9.79 5.52
C ARG A 34 -5.05 9.08 6.77
N SER A 35 -6.09 9.62 7.39
CA SER A 35 -6.87 8.86 8.38
C SER A 35 -7.82 7.91 7.65
N VAL A 36 -7.66 6.60 7.85
CA VAL A 36 -8.61 5.63 7.29
C VAL A 36 -9.95 5.80 8.02
N PRO A 37 -11.07 6.03 7.32
CA PRO A 37 -12.36 6.35 7.95
C PRO A 37 -12.90 5.21 8.83
N SER A 38 -12.45 3.97 8.62
CA SER A 38 -12.65 2.90 9.58
C SER A 38 -11.46 1.93 9.59
N VAL A 39 -10.98 1.60 10.79
CA VAL A 39 -9.92 0.59 10.97
C VAL A 39 -10.37 -0.79 10.50
N LYS A 40 -11.69 -1.03 10.45
CA LYS A 40 -12.31 -2.32 10.10
C LYS A 40 -12.53 -2.51 8.60
N THR A 41 -12.27 -1.50 7.76
CA THR A 41 -12.51 -1.58 6.31
C THR A 41 -11.66 -2.67 5.66
N TYR A 42 -10.41 -2.84 6.09
CA TYR A 42 -9.49 -3.83 5.52
C TYR A 42 -9.22 -4.98 6.49
N ASN A 43 -9.85 -6.14 6.24
CA ASN A 43 -9.62 -7.36 7.02
C ASN A 43 -9.06 -8.46 6.11
N ARG A 44 -7.74 -8.68 6.19
CA ARG A 44 -7.01 -9.68 5.38
C ARG A 44 -7.56 -11.10 5.54
N LYS A 45 -8.07 -11.47 6.71
CA LYS A 45 -8.65 -12.81 6.94
C LYS A 45 -9.93 -13.01 6.12
N LYS A 46 -10.80 -11.99 6.10
CA LYS A 46 -12.02 -12.01 5.28
C LYS A 46 -11.69 -12.04 3.79
N GLU A 47 -10.72 -11.24 3.37
CA GLU A 47 -10.30 -11.18 1.97
C GLU A 47 -9.75 -12.53 1.48
N LYS A 48 -8.87 -13.17 2.27
CA LYS A 48 -8.36 -14.51 1.96
C LYS A 48 -9.47 -15.57 1.88
N GLN A 49 -10.48 -15.47 2.74
CA GLN A 49 -11.64 -16.36 2.69
C GLN A 49 -12.51 -16.13 1.45
N ARG A 50 -12.72 -14.86 1.05
CA ARG A 50 -13.44 -14.50 -0.18
C ARG A 50 -12.74 -15.07 -1.39
N ILE A 51 -11.45 -14.77 -1.55
CA ILE A 51 -10.62 -15.28 -2.64
C ILE A 51 -10.66 -16.82 -2.66
N GLY A 52 -10.43 -17.47 -1.52
CA GLY A 52 -10.49 -18.94 -1.44
C GLY A 52 -11.87 -19.53 -1.75
N LYS A 53 -12.97 -18.81 -1.51
CA LYS A 53 -14.33 -19.22 -1.91
C LYS A 53 -14.54 -19.03 -3.42
N GLU A 54 -14.11 -17.91 -3.97
CA GLU A 54 -14.18 -17.62 -5.41
C GLU A 54 -13.37 -18.65 -6.22
N PHE A 55 -12.17 -19.01 -5.76
CA PHE A 55 -11.35 -20.05 -6.41
C PHE A 55 -12.01 -21.43 -6.39
N ARG A 56 -12.71 -21.81 -5.30
CA ARG A 56 -13.47 -23.07 -5.27
C ARG A 56 -14.66 -23.02 -6.22
N ASN A 57 -15.47 -21.97 -6.10
CA ASN A 57 -16.70 -21.82 -6.87
C ASN A 57 -16.43 -21.66 -8.39
N GLY A 58 -15.33 -21.01 -8.78
CA GLY A 58 -14.94 -20.87 -10.19
C GLY A 58 -14.41 -22.17 -10.79
N PHE A 59 -13.62 -22.93 -10.03
CA PHE A 59 -13.14 -24.25 -10.45
C PHE A 59 -14.29 -25.25 -10.62
N ASP A 60 -15.27 -25.21 -9.72
CA ASP A 60 -16.46 -26.08 -9.77
C ASP A 60 -17.36 -25.76 -10.98
N ALA A 61 -17.50 -24.48 -11.35
CA ALA A 61 -18.27 -24.06 -12.53
C ALA A 61 -17.59 -24.44 -13.86
N ASP A 62 -16.26 -24.28 -13.95
CA ASP A 62 -15.49 -24.63 -15.15
C ASP A 62 -15.47 -26.14 -15.39
N LEU A 63 -15.34 -26.95 -14.33
CA LEU A 63 -15.42 -28.41 -14.41
C LEU A 63 -16.81 -28.89 -14.81
N PHE A 64 -17.87 -28.27 -14.29
CA PHE A 64 -19.24 -28.67 -14.63
C PHE A 64 -19.55 -28.39 -16.11
N LEU A 65 -19.09 -27.26 -16.64
CA LEU A 65 -19.24 -26.91 -18.05
C LEU A 65 -18.38 -27.78 -18.98
N GLN A 66 -17.12 -28.07 -18.61
CA GLN A 66 -16.27 -28.97 -19.40
C GLN A 66 -16.81 -30.40 -19.46
N ASN A 67 -17.30 -30.94 -18.34
CA ASN A 67 -17.89 -32.28 -18.31
C ASN A 67 -19.23 -32.35 -19.06
N TYR A 68 -20.04 -31.29 -19.00
CA TYR A 68 -21.32 -31.22 -19.73
C TYR A 68 -21.13 -31.15 -21.25
N ILE A 69 -20.15 -30.37 -21.74
CA ILE A 69 -19.81 -30.29 -23.17
C ILE A 69 -19.28 -31.64 -23.67
N PHE A 70 -18.38 -32.28 -22.91
CA PHE A 70 -17.81 -33.58 -23.29
C PHE A 70 -18.86 -34.70 -23.39
N LEU A 71 -19.92 -34.65 -22.57
CA LEU A 71 -21.04 -35.59 -22.64
C LEU A 71 -21.96 -35.34 -23.84
N LEU A 72 -22.20 -34.08 -24.20
CA LEU A 72 -23.01 -33.73 -25.38
C LEU A 72 -22.32 -34.08 -26.70
N ASP A 73 -20.99 -34.02 -26.75
CA ASP A 73 -20.20 -34.36 -27.94
C ASP A 73 -20.02 -35.89 -28.12
N TYR A 74 -20.30 -36.71 -27.10
CA TYR A 74 -20.18 -38.18 -27.15
C TYR A 74 -21.44 -38.87 -27.69
N ASP A 75 -22.60 -38.20 -27.68
CA ASP A 75 -23.87 -38.73 -28.20
C ASP A 75 -24.08 -38.46 -29.71
N VAL A 76 -23.13 -37.77 -30.38
CA VAL A 76 -23.21 -37.39 -31.81
C VAL A 76 -22.17 -38.13 -32.69
N THR A 77 -21.78 -39.35 -32.31
CA THR A 77 -20.99 -40.26 -33.17
C THR A 77 -21.60 -41.64 -33.23
#